data_AF-A0A933XJT3-F1
#
_entry.id   AF-A0A933XJT3-F1
#
_cell.length_a   1.000
_cell.length_b   1.000
_cell.length_c   1.000
_cell.angle_alpha   90.00
_cell.angle_beta   90.00
_cell.angle_gamma   90.00
#
_symmetry.space_group_name_H-M   'P 1'
#
loop_
_entity.id
_entity.type
_entity.pdbx_description
1 polymer ?
#
loop_
_entity_poly.entity_id
_entity_poly.type
_entity_poly.pdbx_seq_one_letter_code
_entity_poly.pdbx_strand_id
1 'polypeptide(L)'
;MRNVRRKQVEHNKKKRYLIFLTIGVLLFIFLSLHLIVGENGLLKYLELRSKRDKLLAETKIIKKQNEEIQGEVETLEKNPERIEEFAREYGLTKEGELIFKFEDKK
;
A
#
# COMPACT_ATOMS: atom_id res chain seq x y z
N MET A 1 -70.42 18.67 -21.40
CA MET A 1 -69.60 17.59 -20.81
C MET A 1 -68.21 17.37 -21.46
N ARG A 2 -67.66 18.29 -22.28
CA ARG A 2 -66.39 18.07 -23.03
C ARG A 2 -65.09 18.35 -22.25
N ASN A 3 -65.16 19.04 -21.10
CA ASN A 3 -63.99 19.60 -20.42
C ASN A 3 -63.34 18.67 -19.38
N VAL A 4 -64.05 17.64 -18.91
CA VAL A 4 -63.55 16.73 -17.86
C VAL A 4 -62.54 15.72 -18.43
N ARG A 5 -62.78 15.23 -19.66
CA ARG A 5 -61.91 14.24 -20.32
C ARG A 5 -60.53 14.80 -20.67
N ARG A 6 -60.43 16.08 -21.08
CA ARG A 6 -59.12 16.72 -21.35
C ARG A 6 -58.27 16.83 -20.07
N LYS A 7 -58.89 17.18 -18.93
CA LYS A 7 -58.19 17.24 -17.64
C LYS A 7 -57.69 15.85 -17.20
N GLN A 8 -58.47 14.79 -17.42
CA GLN A 8 -58.04 13.42 -17.13
C GLN A 8 -56.87 12.95 -18.02
N VAL A 9 -56.88 13.25 -19.32
CA VAL A 9 -55.79 12.87 -20.23
C VAL A 9 -54.48 13.57 -19.83
N GLU A 10 -54.54 14.86 -19.50
CA GLU A 10 -53.36 15.61 -19.05
C GLU A 10 -52.83 15.12 -17.70
N HIS A 11 -53.72 14.75 -16.77
CA HIS A 11 -53.31 14.17 -15.49
C HIS A 11 -52.63 12.80 -15.66
N ASN A 12 -53.15 11.95 -16.54
CA ASN A 12 -52.54 10.65 -16.87
C ASN A 12 -51.19 10.81 -17.57
N LYS A 13 -51.04 11.78 -18.49
CA LYS A 13 -49.75 12.09 -19.13
C LYS A 13 -48.71 12.56 -18.11
N LYS A 14 -49.07 13.48 -17.22
CA LYS A 14 -48.17 13.97 -16.15
C LYS A 14 -47.75 12.84 -15.21
N LYS A 15 -48.70 11.98 -14.80
CA LYS A 15 -48.40 10.82 -13.96
C LYS A 15 -47.44 9.85 -14.63
N ARG A 16 -47.64 9.57 -15.93
CA ARG A 16 -46.76 8.70 -16.72
C ARG A 16 -45.36 9.29 -16.88
N TYR A 17 -45.26 10.60 -17.12
CA TYR A 17 -43.98 11.31 -17.19
C TYR A 17 -43.23 11.26 -15.85
N LEU A 18 -43.92 11.49 -14.73
CA LEU A 18 -43.32 11.38 -13.40
C LEU A 18 -42.80 9.96 -13.13
N ILE A 19 -43.55 8.93 -13.53
CA ILE A 19 -43.09 7.53 -13.39
C ILE A 19 -41.80 7.31 -14.20
N PHE A 20 -41.76 7.73 -15.47
CA PHE A 20 -40.54 7.61 -16.27
C PHE A 20 -39.36 8.38 -15.69
N LEU A 21 -39.59 9.58 -15.18
CA LEU A 21 -38.56 10.39 -14.50
C LEU A 21 -38.03 9.65 -13.27
N THR A 22 -38.91 9.12 -12.41
CA THR A 22 -38.49 8.39 -11.21
C THR A 22 -37.68 7.14 -11.54
N ILE A 23 -38.06 6.40 -12.58
CA ILE A 23 -37.32 5.22 -13.05
C ILE A 23 -35.95 5.64 -13.58
N GLY A 24 -35.89 6.72 -14.38
CA GLY A 24 -34.63 7.25 -14.90
C GLY A 24 -33.67 7.67 -13.79
N VAL A 25 -34.16 8.36 -12.76
CA VAL A 25 -33.35 8.76 -11.60
C VAL A 25 -32.86 7.54 -10.82
N LEU A 26 -33.73 6.55 -10.59
CA LEU A 26 -33.35 5.31 -9.91
C LEU A 26 -32.25 4.54 -10.66
N LEU A 27 -32.37 4.42 -11.99
CA LEU A 27 -31.36 3.80 -12.84
C LEU A 27 -30.05 4.58 -12.82
N PHE A 28 -30.11 5.91 -12.87
CA PHE A 28 -28.93 6.76 -12.80
C PHE A 28 -28.19 6.61 -11.47
N ILE A 29 -28.92 6.57 -10.35
CA ILE A 29 -28.34 6.34 -9.02
C ILE A 29 -27.71 4.95 -8.95
N PHE A 30 -28.41 3.92 -9.44
CA PHE A 30 -27.91 2.55 -9.45
C PHE A 30 -26.60 2.41 -10.24
N LEU A 31 -26.56 2.96 -11.46
CA LEU A 31 -25.35 2.98 -12.30
C LEU A 31 -24.22 3.77 -11.65
N SER A 32 -24.53 4.92 -11.05
CA SER A 32 -23.53 5.75 -10.37
C SER A 32 -22.92 5.03 -9.17
N LEU A 33 -23.74 4.39 -8.35
CA LEU A 33 -23.27 3.58 -7.21
C LEU A 33 -22.43 2.40 -7.68
N HIS A 34 -22.87 1.69 -8.72
CA HIS A 34 -22.11 0.58 -9.30
C HIS A 34 -20.77 1.04 -9.87
N LEU A 35 -20.70 2.24 -10.47
CA LEU A 35 -19.46 2.81 -10.97
C LEU A 35 -18.49 3.22 -9.84
N ILE A 36 -19.02 3.74 -8.73
CA ILE A 36 -18.22 4.18 -7.59
C ILE A 36 -17.72 3.00 -6.74
N VAL A 37 -18.58 1.99 -6.54
CA VAL A 37 -18.36 0.84 -5.64
C VAL A 37 -17.89 -0.42 -6.39
N GLY A 38 -17.96 -0.44 -7.72
CA GLY A 38 -17.50 -1.56 -8.53
C GLY A 38 -16.01 -1.87 -8.35
N GLU A 39 -15.58 -3.03 -8.85
CA GLU A 39 -14.22 -3.56 -8.68
C GLU A 39 -13.12 -2.58 -9.13
N ASN A 40 -13.41 -1.73 -10.13
CA ASN A 40 -12.51 -0.68 -10.64
C ASN A 40 -12.96 0.74 -10.25
N GLY A 41 -13.78 0.86 -9.20
CA GLY A 41 -14.35 2.12 -8.76
C GLY A 41 -13.34 3.07 -8.09
N LEU A 42 -13.82 4.28 -7.79
CA LEU A 42 -13.03 5.36 -7.18
C LEU A 42 -12.43 4.96 -5.82
N LEU A 43 -13.18 4.21 -5.01
CA LEU A 43 -12.71 3.71 -3.72
C LEU A 43 -11.48 2.81 -3.89
N LYS A 44 -11.52 1.89 -4.87
CA LYS A 44 -10.42 0.98 -5.14
C LYS A 44 -9.20 1.72 -5.64
N TYR A 45 -9.40 2.72 -6.52
CA TYR A 45 -8.33 3.58 -6.99
C TYR A 45 -7.60 4.31 -5.85
N LEU A 46 -8.35 4.88 -4.90
CA LEU A 46 -7.75 5.57 -3.75
C LEU A 46 -6.98 4.60 -2.84
N GLU A 47 -7.52 3.41 -2.60
CA GLU A 47 -6.83 2.36 -1.83
C GLU A 47 -5.53 1.94 -2.51
N LEU A 48 -5.56 1.67 -3.81
CA LEU A 48 -4.39 1.27 -4.59
C LEU A 48 -3.33 2.38 -4.61
N ARG A 49 -3.75 3.64 -4.78
CA ARG A 49 -2.86 4.79 -4.76
C ARG A 49 -2.14 4.89 -3.42
N SER A 50 -2.87 4.78 -2.31
CA SER A 50 -2.28 4.81 -0.96
C SER A 50 -1.31 3.65 -0.74
N LYS A 51 -1.68 2.42 -1.14
CA LYS A 51 -0.79 1.25 -1.05
C LYS A 51 0.49 1.44 -1.88
N ARG A 52 0.36 1.95 -3.10
CA ARG A 52 1.48 2.22 -3.99
C ARG A 52 2.43 3.26 -3.39
N ASP A 53 1.91 4.33 -2.81
CA ASP A 53 2.75 5.36 -2.19
C ASP A 53 3.44 4.85 -0.91
N LYS A 54 2.78 4.00 -0.12
CA LYS A 54 3.40 3.32 1.02
C LYS A 54 4.54 2.39 0.60
N LEU A 55 4.32 1.54 -0.40
CA LEU A 55 5.33 0.62 -0.92
C LEU A 55 6.55 1.36 -1.49
N LEU A 56 6.34 2.48 -2.17
CA LEU A 56 7.43 3.33 -2.65
C LEU A 56 8.24 3.93 -1.50
N ALA A 57 7.58 4.40 -0.44
CA ALA A 57 8.26 4.92 0.74
C ALA A 57 9.08 3.84 1.46
N GLU A 58 8.51 2.65 1.64
CA GLU A 58 9.18 1.50 2.24
C GLU A 58 10.39 1.05 1.42
N THR A 59 10.24 0.97 0.10
CA THR A 59 11.34 0.63 -0.81
C THR A 59 12.48 1.65 -0.70
N LYS A 60 12.16 2.94 -0.58
CA LYS A 60 13.16 3.99 -0.41
C LYS A 60 13.90 3.87 0.93
N ILE A 61 13.20 3.53 2.01
CA ILE A 61 13.79 3.32 3.34
C ILE A 61 14.73 2.10 3.29
N ILE A 62 14.25 0.96 2.79
CA ILE A 62 15.04 -0.27 2.68
C ILE A 62 16.27 -0.05 1.81
N LYS A 63 16.13 0.66 0.69
CA LYS A 63 17.27 0.97 -0.18
C LYS A 63 18.33 1.79 0.55
N LYS A 64 17.90 2.80 1.31
CA LYS A 64 18.82 3.62 2.12
C LYS A 64 19.53 2.78 3.19
N GLN A 65 18.80 1.90 3.87
CA GLN A 65 19.38 0.98 4.86
C GLN A 65 20.40 0.03 4.23
N ASN A 66 20.11 -0.51 3.04
CA ASN A 66 21.06 -1.33 2.30
C ASN A 66 22.33 -0.54 1.94
N GLU A 67 22.18 0.71 1.47
CA GLU A 67 23.33 1.57 1.16
C GLU A 67 24.19 1.87 2.40
N GLU A 68 23.57 2.11 3.57
CA GLU A 68 24.26 2.30 4.84
C GLU A 68 25.02 1.03 5.28
N ILE A 69 24.34 -0.12 5.31
CA ILE A 69 24.95 -1.41 5.68
C ILE A 69 26.08 -1.78 4.72
N GLN A 70 25.89 -1.57 3.41
CA GLN A 70 26.91 -1.87 2.43
C GLN A 70 28.15 -0.98 2.60
N GLY A 71 27.96 0.29 2.98
CA GLY A 71 29.06 1.17 3.37
C GLY A 71 29.80 0.71 4.63
N GLU A 72 29.07 0.20 5.63
CA GLU A 72 29.68 -0.41 6.82
C GLU A 72 30.49 -1.65 6.47
N VAL A 73 29.96 -2.54 5.63
CA VAL A 73 30.66 -3.74 5.14
C VAL A 73 31.94 -3.37 4.40
N GLU A 74 31.89 -2.42 3.46
CA GLU A 74 33.10 -1.96 2.76
C GLU A 74 34.15 -1.37 3.71
N THR A 75 33.70 -0.70 4.77
CA THR A 75 34.60 -0.12 5.78
C THR A 75 35.22 -1.20 6.67
N LEU A 76 34.47 -2.25 6.99
CA LEU A 76 34.95 -3.41 7.74
C LEU A 76 35.92 -4.24 6.89
N GLU A 77 35.60 -4.49 5.62
CA GLU A 77 36.47 -5.22 4.67
C GLU A 77 37.81 -4.52 4.44
N LYS A 78 37.81 -3.18 4.39
CA LYS A 78 39.06 -2.40 4.23
C LYS A 78 39.94 -2.38 5.49
N ASN A 79 39.43 -2.82 6.64
CA ASN A 79 40.17 -2.85 7.91
C ASN A 79 40.35 -4.30 8.41
N PRO A 80 41.34 -5.03 7.89
CA PRO A 80 41.60 -6.43 8.26
C PRO A 80 41.82 -6.62 9.77
N GLU A 81 42.34 -5.62 10.49
CA GLU A 81 42.51 -5.67 11.94
C GLU A 81 41.17 -5.79 12.70
N ARG A 82 40.11 -5.12 12.22
CA ARG A 82 38.77 -5.21 12.83
C ARG A 82 38.10 -6.55 12.57
N ILE A 83 38.33 -7.13 11.40
CA ILE A 83 37.85 -8.49 11.09
C ILE A 83 38.54 -9.51 12.01
N GLU A 84 39.84 -9.35 12.25
CA GLU A 84 40.58 -10.22 13.16
C GLU A 84 40.13 -10.05 14.62
N GLU A 85 39.87 -8.83 15.07
CA GLU A 85 39.32 -8.54 16.41
C GLU A 85 37.93 -9.19 16.60
N PHE A 86 37.02 -9.01 15.63
CA PHE A 86 35.68 -9.60 15.67
C PHE A 86 35.72 -11.14 15.60
N ALA A 87 36.62 -11.71 14.81
CA ALA A 87 36.85 -13.16 14.76
C ALA A 87 37.33 -13.69 16.12
N ARG A 88 38.25 -12.98 16.79
CA ARG A 88 38.74 -13.35 18.13
C ARG A 88 37.65 -13.30 19.20
N GLU A 89 36.72 -12.35 19.15
CA GLU A 89 35.56 -12.30 20.06
C GLU A 89 34.65 -13.54 19.91
N TYR A 90 34.48 -14.04 18.69
CA TYR A 90 33.76 -15.29 18.42
C TYR A 90 34.60 -16.55 18.67
N GLY A 91 35.84 -16.41 19.16
CA GLY A 91 36.75 -17.50 19.45
C GLY A 91 37.35 -18.16 18.20
N LEU A 92 37.29 -17.50 17.05
CA LEU A 92 37.93 -17.94 15.81
C LEU A 92 39.40 -17.51 15.80
N THR A 93 40.26 -18.38 15.28
CA THR A 93 41.71 -18.19 15.24
C THR A 93 42.29 -18.54 13.88
N LYS A 94 43.41 -17.91 13.51
CA LYS A 94 44.17 -18.36 12.35
C LYS A 94 44.77 -19.75 12.58
N GLU A 95 44.95 -20.51 11.51
CA GLU A 95 45.70 -21.77 11.58
C GLU A 95 47.12 -21.51 12.10
N GLY A 96 47.51 -22.22 13.17
CA GLY A 96 48.83 -22.13 13.79
C GLY A 96 48.99 -21.03 14.85
N GLU A 97 47.94 -20.29 15.21
CA GLU A 97 48.01 -19.25 16.24
C GLU A 97 47.84 -19.82 17.67
N LEU A 98 48.73 -19.46 18.60
CA LEU A 98 48.69 -19.87 20.01
C LEU A 98 47.95 -18.83 20.86
N ILE A 99 46.76 -19.18 21.37
CA ILE A 99 46.01 -18.32 22.32
C ILE A 99 46.33 -18.69 23.76
N PHE A 100 46.68 -17.68 24.56
CA PHE A 100 46.77 -17.78 26.02
C PHE A 100 45.48 -17.26 26.65
N LYS A 101 44.61 -18.17 27.12
CA LYS A 101 43.46 -17.80 27.96
C LYS A 101 43.91 -17.74 29.41
N PHE A 102 43.79 -16.56 30.01
CA PHE A 102 44.00 -16.39 31.45
C PHE A 102 42.68 -16.66 32.16
N GLU A 103 42.60 -17.75 32.92
CA GLU A 103 41.48 -17.96 33.84
C GLU A 103 41.66 -17.03 35.04
N ASP A 104 40.67 -16.18 35.27
CA ASP A 104 40.62 -15.33 36.45
C ASP A 104 40.41 -16.24 37.66
N LYS A 105 41.48 -16.50 38.42
CA LYS A 105 41.42 -17.27 39.66
C LYS A 105 40.61 -16.45 40.68
N LYS A 106 39.36 -16.83 40.88
CA LYS A 106 38.63 -16.54 42.11
C LYS A 106 39.08 -17.47 43.23
#